data_AF-A0A7K5NB67-F1
#
_entry.id   AF-A0A7K5NB67-F1
#
_cell.length_a   1.000
_cell.length_b   1.000
_cell.length_c   1.000
_cell.angle_alpha   90.00
_cell.angle_beta   90.00
_cell.angle_gamma   90.00
#
_symmetry.space_group_name_H-M   'P 1'
#
loop_
_entity.id
_entity.type
_entity.pdbx_description
1 polymer ?
#
loop_
_entity_poly.entity_id
_entity_poly.type
_entity_poly.pdbx_seq_one_letter_code
_entity_poly.pdbx_strand_id
1 'polypeptide(L)'
;GAVGVLHAGLIPLLVFKLKTEPEEIQELILDTLSNCLRVEASEALATGVVTILKEKLTHSSLAIRSKAARVLLEIGTHPEGKSAACEEVIPVLVSLVEDTDPEVQASATGALMFATVKPQGRFSALGAKAIPPLLKLVAEETSKARLSAIKTLTMLAEVPEGRRTLLHHTDTFQQCLNDPCEAVRRAAKIAISVIQWKP
;
A
#
# COMPACT_ATOMS: atom_id res chain seq x y z
N GLY A 1 3.09 -5.58 25.45
CA GLY A 1 3.57 -5.00 24.17
C GLY A 1 3.54 -6.04 23.08
N ALA A 2 3.86 -5.68 21.83
CA ALA A 2 3.73 -6.56 20.66
C ALA A 2 4.37 -7.95 20.82
N VAL A 3 5.60 -8.01 21.35
CA VAL A 3 6.31 -9.27 21.63
C VAL A 3 5.53 -10.19 22.58
N GLY A 4 4.88 -9.62 23.60
CA GLY A 4 4.06 -10.41 24.54
C GLY A 4 2.81 -11.00 23.89
N VAL A 5 2.20 -10.29 22.93
CA VAL A 5 1.02 -10.77 22.19
C VAL A 5 1.42 -11.93 21.25
N LEU A 6 2.57 -11.79 20.57
CA LEU A 6 3.13 -12.83 19.71
C LEU A 6 3.49 -14.09 20.51
N HIS A 7 4.23 -13.95 21.61
CA HIS A 7 4.59 -15.11 22.45
C HIS A 7 3.38 -15.82 23.08
N ALA A 8 2.28 -15.09 23.30
CA ALA A 8 1.05 -15.65 23.81
C ALA A 8 0.17 -16.30 22.72
N GLY A 9 0.58 -16.28 21.44
CA GLY A 9 -0.17 -16.89 20.33
C GLY A 9 -1.54 -16.24 20.11
N LEU A 10 -1.68 -14.94 20.40
CA LEU A 10 -2.97 -14.26 20.37
C LEU A 10 -3.36 -13.72 18.99
N ILE A 11 -2.47 -13.79 18.00
CA ILE A 11 -2.71 -13.23 16.66
C ILE A 11 -3.97 -13.82 16.01
N PRO A 12 -4.18 -15.14 15.96
CA PRO A 12 -5.38 -15.69 15.32
C PRO A 12 -6.66 -15.23 16.01
N LEU A 13 -6.65 -15.19 17.35
CA LEU A 13 -7.79 -14.73 18.15
C LEU A 13 -8.14 -13.27 17.84
N LEU A 14 -7.13 -12.39 17.81
CA LEU A 14 -7.30 -10.97 17.49
C LEU A 14 -7.86 -10.78 16.07
N VAL A 15 -7.35 -11.54 15.10
CA VAL A 15 -7.84 -11.52 13.71
C VAL A 15 -9.33 -11.90 13.65
N PHE A 16 -9.76 -12.95 14.36
CA PHE A 16 -11.18 -13.32 14.39
C PHE A 16 -12.07 -12.29 15.08
N LYS A 17 -11.58 -11.67 16.16
CA LYS A 17 -12.33 -10.67 16.92
C LYS A 17 -12.64 -9.39 16.13
N LEU A 18 -11.88 -9.08 15.07
CA LEU A 18 -12.20 -7.97 14.15
C LEU A 18 -13.59 -8.09 13.48
N LYS A 19 -14.18 -9.28 13.43
CA LYS A 19 -15.50 -9.49 12.81
C LYS A 19 -16.68 -9.19 13.73
N THR A 20 -16.48 -9.33 15.04
CA THR A 20 -17.59 -9.40 16.02
C THR A 20 -17.57 -8.30 17.06
N GLU A 21 -16.40 -7.73 17.34
CA GLU A 21 -16.24 -6.71 18.37
C GLU A 21 -16.77 -5.35 17.90
N PRO A 22 -17.19 -4.45 18.81
CA PRO A 22 -17.62 -3.10 18.44
C PRO A 22 -16.44 -2.26 17.90
N GLU A 23 -16.74 -1.16 17.21
CA GLU A 23 -15.73 -0.35 16.51
C GLU A 23 -14.58 0.07 17.42
N GLU A 24 -14.88 0.51 18.65
CA GLU A 24 -13.87 0.95 19.60
C GLU A 24 -12.86 -0.15 19.94
N ILE A 25 -13.32 -1.40 20.01
CA ILE A 25 -12.47 -2.56 20.26
C ILE A 25 -11.75 -3.01 18.99
N GLN A 26 -12.41 -2.94 17.83
CA GLN A 26 -11.75 -3.21 16.54
C GLN A 26 -10.58 -2.27 16.31
N GLU A 27 -10.71 -0.99 16.65
CA GLU A 27 -9.60 -0.02 16.56
C GLU A 27 -8.39 -0.45 17.41
N LEU A 28 -8.61 -0.85 18.66
CA LEU A 28 -7.55 -1.34 19.55
C LEU A 28 -6.90 -2.63 19.02
N ILE A 29 -7.71 -3.52 18.43
CA ILE A 29 -7.21 -4.74 17.80
C ILE A 29 -6.35 -4.38 16.59
N LEU A 30 -6.78 -3.46 15.72
CA LEU A 30 -6.01 -3.06 14.54
C LEU A 30 -4.69 -2.37 14.93
N ASP A 31 -4.67 -1.53 15.96
CA ASP A 31 -3.42 -0.95 16.47
C ASP A 31 -2.48 -2.02 17.03
N THR A 32 -3.04 -2.98 17.78
CA THR A 32 -2.27 -4.10 18.32
C THR A 32 -1.67 -4.95 17.20
N LEU A 33 -2.48 -5.29 16.19
CA LEU A 33 -2.02 -6.01 15.01
C LEU A 33 -0.96 -5.22 14.25
N SER A 34 -1.14 -3.93 13.99
CA SER A 34 -0.12 -3.11 13.30
C SER A 34 1.24 -3.20 13.99
N ASN A 35 1.27 -3.16 15.34
CA ASN A 35 2.52 -3.28 16.09
C ASN A 35 3.11 -4.70 16.05
N CYS A 36 2.27 -5.74 16.07
CA CYS A 36 2.73 -7.14 16.01
C CYS A 36 3.22 -7.50 14.61
N LEU A 37 2.48 -7.12 13.57
CA LEU A 37 2.76 -7.47 12.18
C LEU A 37 3.93 -6.69 11.60
N ARG A 38 4.43 -5.66 12.30
CA ARG A 38 5.76 -5.09 11.99
C ARG A 38 6.90 -6.07 12.30
N VAL A 39 6.69 -6.98 13.26
CA VAL A 39 7.71 -7.94 13.72
C VAL A 39 7.57 -9.28 12.98
N GLU A 40 6.35 -9.82 12.87
CA GLU A 40 6.07 -11.14 12.31
C GLU A 40 4.63 -11.17 11.76
N ALA A 41 4.42 -11.68 10.55
CA ALA A 41 3.12 -11.67 9.87
C ALA A 41 2.51 -13.05 9.54
N SER A 42 3.27 -14.14 9.69
CA SER A 42 2.91 -15.49 9.24
C SER A 42 1.62 -15.99 9.90
N GLU A 43 1.47 -15.84 11.22
CA GLU A 43 0.26 -16.30 11.92
C GLU A 43 -1.00 -15.55 11.46
N ALA A 44 -0.89 -14.24 11.25
CA ALA A 44 -2.00 -13.42 10.78
C ALA A 44 -2.39 -13.78 9.35
N LEU A 45 -1.39 -13.97 8.48
CA LEU A 45 -1.59 -14.40 7.10
C LEU A 45 -2.26 -15.78 7.04
N ALA A 46 -1.81 -16.74 7.85
CA ALA A 46 -2.40 -18.07 7.95
C ALA A 46 -3.85 -18.04 8.48
N THR A 47 -4.23 -17.01 9.24
CA THR A 47 -5.59 -16.82 9.76
C THR A 47 -6.51 -16.08 8.76
N GLY A 48 -6.01 -15.71 7.57
CA GLY A 48 -6.81 -15.00 6.57
C GLY A 48 -7.05 -13.52 6.90
N VAL A 49 -6.11 -12.87 7.61
CA VAL A 49 -6.23 -11.46 7.99
C VAL A 49 -6.47 -10.54 6.78
N VAL A 50 -5.91 -10.86 5.61
CA VAL A 50 -6.01 -10.03 4.39
C VAL A 50 -7.46 -9.88 3.94
N THR A 51 -8.25 -10.96 3.98
CA THR A 51 -9.68 -10.93 3.62
C THR A 51 -10.48 -10.09 4.60
N ILE A 52 -10.18 -10.18 5.90
CA ILE A 52 -10.84 -9.35 6.92
C ILE A 52 -10.49 -7.88 6.71
N LEU A 53 -9.21 -7.56 6.50
CA LEU A 53 -8.77 -6.19 6.26
C LEU A 53 -9.41 -5.60 5.00
N LYS A 54 -9.59 -6.39 3.94
CA LYS A 54 -10.29 -5.95 2.72
C LYS A 54 -11.69 -5.38 3.03
N GLU A 55 -12.44 -6.02 3.92
CA GLU A 55 -13.75 -5.53 4.37
C GLU A 55 -13.62 -4.22 5.19
N LYS A 56 -12.60 -4.15 6.05
CA LYS A 56 -12.35 -2.97 6.91
C LYS A 56 -11.83 -1.75 6.15
N LEU A 57 -11.17 -1.96 5.00
CA LEU A 57 -10.69 -0.89 4.12
C LEU A 57 -11.83 -0.07 3.49
N THR A 58 -13.04 -0.61 3.41
CA THR A 58 -14.22 0.12 2.91
C THR A 58 -15.19 0.51 4.02
N HIS A 59 -14.74 0.47 5.28
CA HIS A 59 -15.57 0.80 6.42
C HIS A 59 -15.89 2.31 6.48
N SER A 60 -17.08 2.65 6.97
CA SER A 60 -17.56 4.04 7.10
C SER A 60 -16.72 4.83 8.11
N SER A 61 -16.39 4.23 9.25
CA SER A 61 -15.47 4.80 10.24
C SER A 61 -14.07 5.01 9.65
N LEU A 62 -13.66 6.28 9.62
CA LEU A 62 -12.33 6.69 9.19
C LEU A 62 -11.23 6.02 10.03
N ALA A 63 -11.44 5.90 11.34
CA ALA A 63 -10.46 5.30 12.24
C ALA A 63 -10.20 3.83 11.90
N ILE A 64 -11.27 3.04 11.69
CA ILE A 64 -11.19 1.65 11.24
C ILE A 64 -10.46 1.55 9.89
N ARG A 65 -10.89 2.36 8.92
CA ARG A 65 -10.33 2.35 7.57
C ARG A 65 -8.84 2.69 7.56
N SER A 66 -8.44 3.74 8.27
CA SER A 66 -7.05 4.18 8.39
C SER A 66 -6.17 3.13 9.08
N LYS A 67 -6.63 2.58 10.21
CA LYS A 67 -5.89 1.53 10.93
C LYS A 67 -5.80 0.24 10.10
N ALA A 68 -6.85 -0.15 9.38
CA ALA A 68 -6.81 -1.31 8.49
C ALA A 68 -5.80 -1.13 7.34
N ALA A 69 -5.76 0.05 6.71
CA ALA A 69 -4.77 0.37 5.69
C ALA A 69 -3.34 0.29 6.23
N ARG A 70 -3.13 0.78 7.46
CA ARG A 70 -1.84 0.68 8.15
C ARG A 70 -1.45 -0.77 8.46
N VAL A 71 -2.36 -1.62 8.93
CA VAL A 71 -2.06 -3.05 9.15
C VAL A 71 -1.65 -3.72 7.83
N LEU A 72 -2.34 -3.41 6.72
CA LEU A 72 -2.00 -3.99 5.42
C LEU A 72 -0.63 -3.49 4.90
N LEU A 73 -0.28 -2.23 5.18
CA LEU A 73 1.06 -1.70 4.89
C LEU A 73 2.14 -2.52 5.62
N GLU A 74 1.96 -2.78 6.92
CA GLU A 74 2.92 -3.57 7.72
C GLU A 74 3.04 -5.00 7.17
N ILE A 75 1.94 -5.65 6.81
CA ILE A 75 1.94 -6.97 6.14
C ILE A 75 2.77 -6.92 4.84
N GLY A 76 2.59 -5.88 4.02
CA GLY A 76 3.30 -5.72 2.75
C GLY A 76 4.82 -5.58 2.90
N THR A 77 5.34 -5.26 4.08
CA THR A 77 6.79 -5.21 4.31
C THR A 77 7.44 -6.61 4.26
N HIS A 78 6.68 -7.66 4.56
CA HIS A 78 7.13 -9.06 4.61
C HIS A 78 7.06 -9.77 3.25
N PRO A 79 8.00 -10.70 2.95
CA PRO A 79 7.97 -11.47 1.71
C PRO A 79 6.65 -12.21 1.44
N GLU A 80 6.07 -12.83 2.47
CA GLU A 80 4.81 -13.59 2.44
C GLU A 80 3.63 -12.67 2.18
N GLY A 81 3.62 -11.51 2.86
CA GLY A 81 2.56 -10.51 2.74
C GLY A 81 2.50 -9.86 1.36
N LYS A 82 3.64 -9.66 0.70
CA LYS A 82 3.68 -9.14 -0.69
C LYS A 82 2.89 -10.03 -1.65
N SER A 83 2.94 -11.34 -1.48
CA SER A 83 2.24 -12.28 -2.37
C SER A 83 0.75 -12.37 -2.01
N ALA A 84 0.42 -12.40 -0.72
CA ALA A 84 -0.96 -12.47 -0.23
C ALA A 84 -1.78 -11.21 -0.56
N ALA A 85 -1.14 -10.04 -0.60
CA ALA A 85 -1.80 -8.77 -0.92
C ALA A 85 -2.13 -8.58 -2.43
N CYS A 86 -1.56 -9.41 -3.32
CA CYS A 86 -1.50 -9.11 -4.76
C CYS A 86 -2.82 -9.19 -5.53
N GLU A 87 -3.82 -9.98 -5.10
CA GLU A 87 -4.99 -10.21 -5.97
C GLU A 87 -6.27 -9.62 -5.40
N GLU A 88 -6.62 -9.92 -4.15
CA GLU A 88 -7.95 -9.56 -3.65
C GLU A 88 -8.08 -8.08 -3.25
N VAL A 89 -6.97 -7.42 -2.90
CA VAL A 89 -7.00 -6.12 -2.23
C VAL A 89 -6.55 -4.97 -3.13
N ILE A 90 -5.79 -5.23 -4.21
CA ILE A 90 -5.28 -4.19 -5.09
C ILE A 90 -6.36 -3.24 -5.63
N PRO A 91 -7.52 -3.72 -6.14
CA PRO A 91 -8.58 -2.80 -6.59
C PRO A 91 -9.08 -1.87 -5.49
N VAL A 92 -9.19 -2.37 -4.25
CA VAL A 92 -9.58 -1.58 -3.08
C VAL A 92 -8.48 -0.56 -2.76
N LEU A 93 -7.20 -0.97 -2.76
CA LEU A 93 -6.09 -0.05 -2.53
C LEU A 93 -6.04 1.07 -3.55
N VAL A 94 -6.25 0.76 -4.84
CA VAL A 94 -6.28 1.77 -5.89
C VAL A 94 -7.40 2.79 -5.65
N SER A 95 -8.57 2.36 -5.20
CA SER A 95 -9.65 3.29 -4.83
C SER A 95 -9.28 4.20 -3.65
N LEU A 96 -8.52 3.69 -2.68
CA LEU A 96 -8.09 4.43 -1.50
C LEU A 96 -6.90 5.37 -1.75
N VAL A 97 -6.24 5.28 -2.91
CA VAL A 97 -5.25 6.29 -3.34
C VAL A 97 -5.90 7.68 -3.46
N GLU A 98 -7.21 7.73 -3.68
CA GLU A 98 -7.96 8.99 -3.76
C GLU A 98 -8.79 9.27 -2.49
N ASP A 99 -8.55 8.56 -1.38
CA ASP A 99 -9.22 8.86 -0.11
C ASP A 99 -8.90 10.29 0.31
N THR A 100 -9.91 10.97 0.88
CA THR A 100 -9.80 12.33 1.39
C THR A 100 -8.90 12.44 2.62
N ASP A 101 -8.73 11.34 3.35
CA ASP A 101 -7.84 11.29 4.51
C ASP A 101 -6.39 10.98 4.09
N PRO A 102 -5.43 11.87 4.40
CA PRO A 102 -4.04 11.70 4.00
C PRO A 102 -3.36 10.46 4.59
N GLU A 103 -3.78 9.97 5.76
CA GLU A 103 -3.18 8.78 6.39
C GLU A 103 -3.68 7.49 5.72
N VAL A 104 -4.96 7.43 5.38
CA VAL A 104 -5.53 6.35 4.56
C VAL A 104 -4.82 6.31 3.20
N GLN A 105 -4.74 7.47 2.52
CA GLN A 105 -4.08 7.60 1.22
C GLN A 105 -2.62 7.14 1.27
N ALA A 106 -1.84 7.60 2.26
CA ALA A 106 -0.43 7.23 2.41
C ALA A 106 -0.25 5.73 2.70
N SER A 107 -1.06 5.18 3.59
CA SER A 107 -1.00 3.76 3.95
C SER A 107 -1.41 2.86 2.78
N ALA A 108 -2.49 3.19 2.08
CA ALA A 108 -2.95 2.46 0.91
C ALA A 108 -1.94 2.49 -0.23
N THR A 109 -1.35 3.66 -0.51
CA THR A 109 -0.31 3.82 -1.55
C THR A 109 0.95 3.04 -1.19
N GLY A 110 1.36 3.03 0.09
CA GLY A 110 2.49 2.23 0.57
C GLY A 110 2.22 0.72 0.46
N ALA A 111 1.02 0.27 0.81
CA ALA A 111 0.64 -1.14 0.65
C ALA A 111 0.63 -1.55 -0.83
N LEU A 112 0.12 -0.69 -1.72
CA LEU A 112 0.14 -0.89 -3.16
C LEU A 112 1.56 -0.94 -3.74
N MET A 113 2.48 -0.11 -3.22
CA MET A 113 3.90 -0.17 -3.58
C MET A 113 4.50 -1.55 -3.31
N PHE A 114 4.20 -2.15 -2.15
CA PHE A 114 4.68 -3.49 -1.83
C PHE A 114 4.02 -4.58 -2.67
N ALA A 115 2.71 -4.47 -2.92
CA ALA A 115 1.98 -5.43 -3.75
C ALA A 115 2.49 -5.44 -5.21
N THR A 116 2.97 -4.31 -5.72
CA THR A 116 3.52 -4.19 -7.08
C THR A 116 5.00 -4.61 -7.21
N VAL A 117 5.63 -5.11 -6.15
CA VAL A 117 6.97 -5.72 -6.24
C VAL A 117 6.93 -7.00 -7.09
N LYS A 118 5.81 -7.74 -7.06
CA LYS A 118 5.62 -8.96 -7.86
C LYS A 118 4.98 -8.63 -9.22
N PRO A 119 5.33 -9.35 -10.30
CA PRO A 119 4.71 -9.16 -11.62
C PRO A 119 3.18 -9.21 -11.59
N GLN A 120 2.60 -10.17 -10.88
CA GLN A 120 1.14 -10.34 -10.76
C GLN A 120 0.47 -9.08 -10.21
N GLY A 121 1.03 -8.50 -9.13
CA GLY A 121 0.50 -7.27 -8.55
C GLY A 121 0.60 -6.07 -9.49
N ARG A 122 1.62 -6.01 -10.36
CA ARG A 122 1.74 -4.95 -11.39
C ARG A 122 0.62 -5.08 -12.43
N PHE A 123 0.37 -6.29 -12.93
CA PHE A 123 -0.74 -6.54 -13.87
C PHE A 123 -2.09 -6.22 -13.24
N SER A 124 -2.32 -6.64 -11.99
CA SER A 124 -3.57 -6.33 -11.28
C SER A 124 -3.73 -4.83 -11.03
N ALA A 125 -2.66 -4.10 -10.69
CA ALA A 125 -2.71 -2.65 -10.49
C ALA A 125 -2.99 -1.88 -11.79
N LEU A 126 -2.41 -2.33 -12.91
CA LEU A 126 -2.72 -1.79 -14.24
C LEU A 126 -4.18 -2.06 -14.62
N GLY A 127 -4.66 -3.29 -14.42
CA GLY A 127 -6.06 -3.66 -14.65
C GLY A 127 -7.04 -2.84 -13.79
N ALA A 128 -6.64 -2.50 -12.57
CA ALA A 128 -7.38 -1.62 -11.66
C ALA A 128 -7.23 -0.11 -11.97
N LYS A 129 -6.51 0.26 -13.05
CA LYS A 129 -6.27 1.66 -13.47
C LYS A 129 -5.53 2.50 -12.42
N ALA A 130 -4.48 1.95 -11.80
CA ALA A 130 -3.73 2.65 -10.76
C ALA A 130 -2.96 3.91 -11.24
N ILE A 131 -2.64 4.04 -12.53
CA ILE A 131 -1.74 5.10 -13.02
C ILE A 131 -2.28 6.52 -12.77
N PRO A 132 -3.51 6.90 -13.18
CA PRO A 132 -4.02 8.27 -12.98
C PRO A 132 -4.03 8.75 -11.53
N PRO A 133 -4.58 8.01 -10.54
CA PRO A 133 -4.59 8.49 -9.16
C PRO A 133 -3.19 8.58 -8.57
N LEU A 134 -2.27 7.67 -8.95
CA LEU A 134 -0.88 7.76 -8.53
C LEU A 134 -0.16 8.99 -9.11
N LEU A 135 -0.38 9.33 -10.38
CA LEU A 135 0.20 10.54 -10.99
C LEU A 135 -0.26 11.83 -10.29
N LYS A 136 -1.53 11.87 -9.84
CA LYS A 136 -2.04 12.98 -9.04
C LYS A 136 -1.25 13.16 -7.74
N LEU A 137 -0.92 12.07 -7.05
CA LEU A 137 -0.07 12.12 -5.85
C LEU A 137 1.38 12.51 -6.14
N VAL A 138 1.91 12.16 -7.31
CA VAL A 138 3.26 12.59 -7.71
C VAL A 138 3.31 14.11 -7.93
N ALA A 139 2.25 14.67 -8.53
CA ALA A 139 2.14 16.11 -8.75
C ALA A 139 1.90 16.92 -7.46
N GLU A 140 1.38 16.29 -6.41
CA GLU A 140 1.11 16.97 -5.13
C GLU A 140 2.35 17.00 -4.23
N GLU A 141 3.06 18.13 -4.20
CA GLU A 141 4.34 18.26 -3.50
C GLU A 141 4.29 17.91 -2.01
N THR A 142 3.18 18.22 -1.34
CA THR A 142 3.01 17.99 0.10
C THR A 142 2.48 16.59 0.44
N SER A 143 2.19 15.76 -0.57
CA SER A 143 1.58 14.44 -0.32
C SER A 143 2.56 13.51 0.41
N LYS A 144 2.12 13.00 1.56
CA LYS A 144 2.82 11.95 2.33
C LYS A 144 3.01 10.66 1.53
N ALA A 145 2.13 10.43 0.55
CA ALA A 145 2.12 9.25 -0.29
C ALA A 145 3.04 9.34 -1.51
N ARG A 146 3.56 10.54 -1.83
CA ARG A 146 4.27 10.84 -3.09
C ARG A 146 5.46 9.92 -3.37
N LEU A 147 6.30 9.65 -2.37
CA LEU A 147 7.44 8.75 -2.55
C LEU A 147 6.98 7.33 -2.92
N SER A 148 5.96 6.82 -2.22
CA SER A 148 5.37 5.51 -2.51
C SER A 148 4.73 5.50 -3.89
N ALA A 149 4.05 6.58 -4.29
CA ALA A 149 3.44 6.71 -5.61
C ALA A 149 4.48 6.63 -6.74
N ILE A 150 5.59 7.36 -6.63
CA ILE A 150 6.70 7.31 -7.61
C ILE A 150 7.26 5.89 -7.72
N LYS A 151 7.48 5.22 -6.58
CA LYS A 151 8.00 3.84 -6.56
C LYS A 151 7.01 2.86 -7.20
N THR A 152 5.73 2.98 -6.89
CA THR A 152 4.67 2.16 -7.50
C THR A 152 4.66 2.37 -9.02
N LEU A 153 4.63 3.61 -9.50
CA LEU A 153 4.66 3.90 -10.95
C LEU A 153 5.94 3.39 -11.63
N THR A 154 7.08 3.43 -10.93
CA THR A 154 8.33 2.82 -11.43
C THR A 154 8.18 1.32 -11.65
N MET A 155 7.56 0.60 -10.70
CA MET A 155 7.27 -0.83 -10.86
C MET A 155 6.30 -1.09 -12.03
N LEU A 156 5.29 -0.24 -12.21
CA LEU A 156 4.36 -0.37 -13.34
C LEU A 156 5.03 -0.08 -14.69
N ALA A 157 6.05 0.77 -14.74
CA ALA A 157 6.84 1.05 -15.94
C ALA A 157 7.75 -0.12 -16.38
N GLU A 158 7.91 -1.15 -15.55
CA GLU A 158 8.54 -2.41 -15.97
C GLU A 158 7.64 -3.22 -16.91
N VAL A 159 6.33 -2.97 -16.90
CA VAL A 159 5.37 -3.60 -17.82
C VAL A 159 5.25 -2.73 -19.09
N PRO A 160 5.29 -3.31 -20.31
CA PRO A 160 5.25 -2.53 -21.56
C PRO A 160 4.06 -1.56 -21.67
N GLU A 161 2.86 -2.00 -21.24
CA GLU A 161 1.66 -1.16 -21.22
C GLU A 161 1.79 0.02 -20.25
N GLY A 162 2.27 -0.24 -19.04
CA GLY A 162 2.50 0.78 -18.02
C GLY A 162 3.54 1.80 -18.48
N ARG A 163 4.65 1.32 -19.07
CA ARG A 163 5.68 2.19 -19.66
C ARG A 163 5.15 3.09 -20.75
N ARG A 164 4.42 2.52 -21.72
CA ARG A 164 3.82 3.28 -22.82
C ARG A 164 2.93 4.40 -22.31
N THR A 165 2.14 4.13 -21.28
CA THR A 165 1.27 5.13 -20.65
C THR A 165 2.11 6.22 -19.97
N LEU A 166 3.10 5.82 -19.16
CA LEU A 166 3.91 6.76 -18.35
C LEU A 166 4.89 7.62 -19.18
N LEU A 167 5.26 7.19 -20.39
CA LEU A 167 6.06 8.01 -21.32
C LEU A 167 5.44 9.39 -21.56
N HIS A 168 4.11 9.47 -21.62
CA HIS A 168 3.36 10.72 -21.81
C HIS A 168 3.30 11.61 -20.56
N HIS A 169 3.82 11.15 -19.42
CA HIS A 169 3.77 11.84 -18.13
C HIS A 169 5.16 12.03 -17.51
N THR A 170 6.21 11.97 -18.31
CA THR A 170 7.60 12.12 -17.83
C THR A 170 7.81 13.46 -17.11
N ASP A 171 7.14 14.53 -17.55
CA ASP A 171 7.25 15.87 -16.96
C ASP A 171 6.88 15.90 -15.47
N THR A 172 5.88 15.10 -15.06
CA THR A 172 5.47 14.98 -13.65
C THR A 172 6.63 14.47 -12.77
N PHE A 173 7.43 13.54 -13.28
CA PHE A 173 8.62 13.05 -12.56
C PHE A 173 9.80 14.02 -12.65
N GLN A 174 9.92 14.79 -13.74
CA GLN A 174 10.95 15.81 -13.87
C GLN A 174 10.78 16.93 -12.82
N GLN A 175 9.54 17.33 -12.55
CA GLN A 175 9.22 18.29 -11.47
C GLN A 175 9.74 17.79 -10.11
N CYS A 176 9.62 16.49 -9.83
CA CYS A 176 10.14 15.88 -8.59
C CYS A 176 11.67 15.87 -8.47
N LEU A 177 12.44 16.23 -9.51
CA LEU A 177 13.90 16.33 -9.42
C LEU A 177 14.37 17.50 -8.56
N ASN A 178 13.53 18.51 -8.37
CA ASN A 178 13.79 19.68 -7.53
C ASN A 178 13.19 19.57 -6.13
N ASP A 179 12.62 18.41 -5.80
CA ASP A 179 11.92 18.21 -4.53
C ASP A 179 12.83 18.43 -3.31
N PRO A 180 12.38 19.02 -2.19
CA PRO A 180 13.20 19.13 -0.97
C PRO A 180 13.64 17.77 -0.40
N CYS A 181 12.83 16.72 -0.55
CA CYS A 181 13.15 15.39 -0.05
C CYS A 181 14.10 14.64 -1.01
N GLU A 182 15.28 14.28 -0.52
CA GLU A 182 16.26 13.55 -1.32
C GLU A 182 15.73 12.20 -1.81
N ALA A 183 14.95 11.49 -1.00
CA ALA A 183 14.37 10.20 -1.38
C ALA A 183 13.42 10.34 -2.57
N VAL A 184 12.64 11.42 -2.64
CA VAL A 184 11.74 11.74 -3.76
C VAL A 184 12.58 12.03 -5.02
N ARG A 185 13.60 12.89 -4.92
CA ARG A 185 14.51 13.18 -6.05
C ARG A 185 15.15 11.91 -6.62
N ARG A 186 15.66 11.04 -5.75
CA ARG A 186 16.29 9.76 -6.16
C ARG A 186 15.28 8.83 -6.82
N ALA A 187 14.08 8.68 -6.25
CA ALA A 187 13.03 7.84 -6.82
C ALA A 187 12.58 8.36 -8.20
N ALA A 188 12.45 9.68 -8.36
CA ALA A 188 12.06 10.30 -9.63
C ALA A 188 13.11 10.06 -10.74
N LYS A 189 14.40 10.16 -10.42
CA LYS A 189 15.48 9.82 -11.38
C LYS A 189 15.39 8.38 -11.89
N ILE A 190 15.12 7.44 -11.00
CA ILE A 190 14.94 6.02 -11.35
C ILE A 190 13.66 5.84 -12.18
N ALA A 191 12.56 6.48 -11.80
CA ALA A 191 11.32 6.40 -12.55
C ALA A 191 11.52 6.86 -14.01
N ILE A 192 12.17 8.02 -14.22
CA ILE A 192 12.45 8.55 -15.55
C ILE A 192 13.31 7.56 -16.36
N SER A 193 14.37 6.99 -15.78
CA SER A 193 15.23 6.06 -16.50
C SER A 193 14.49 4.78 -16.91
N VAL A 194 13.65 4.22 -16.03
CA VAL A 194 12.83 3.04 -16.34
C VAL A 194 11.76 3.35 -17.39
N ILE A 195 11.12 4.52 -17.32
CA ILE A 195 10.09 4.95 -18.27
C ILE A 195 10.68 5.14 -19.67
N GLN A 196 11.86 5.77 -19.76
CA GLN A 196 12.50 6.08 -21.04
C GLN A 196 13.30 4.92 -21.64
N TRP A 197 13.49 3.83 -20.89
CA TRP A 197 14.30 2.71 -21.35
C TRP A 197 13.71 2.06 -22.62
N LYS A 198 14.55 1.97 -23.65
CA LYS A 198 14.31 1.26 -24.90
C LYS A 198 15.24 0.03 -24.94
N PRO A 199 14.70 -1.18 -25.18
CA PRO A 199 15.51 -2.39 -25.33
C PRO A 199 16.48 -2.32 -26.50
#